data_AF-A0A5B0C4Z3-F1
#
_entry.id   AF-A0A5B0C4Z3-F1
#
_cell.length_a   1.000
_cell.length_b   1.000
_cell.length_c   1.000
_cell.angle_alpha   90.00
_cell.angle_beta   90.00
_cell.angle_gamma   90.00
#
_symmetry.space_group_name_H-M   'P 1'
#
loop_
_entity.id
_entity.type
_entity.pdbx_description
1 polymer ?
#
loop_
_entity_poly.entity_id
_entity_poly.type
_entity_poly.pdbx_seq_one_letter_code
_entity_poly.pdbx_strand_id
1 'polypeptide(L)'
;MHGSEGKDALHSTPEEDPRPKLLPRVLGSLAIVGLMVGLMIGRLTTADPVELQQVEPTADGLLVWFNSEPKLHGEHIDGTVALLFDALGKAQGGQLKVSDKDVNWRVRKTDGGLLLNLVAARPLRGEWSGEKVDGRWRLKIHLQEQ
;
A
#
# COMPACT_ATOMS: atom_id res chain seq x y z
N MET A 1 47.56 79.97 28.55
CA MET A 1 46.35 79.71 27.73
C MET A 1 46.35 78.24 27.33
N HIS A 2 45.16 77.65 27.16
CA HIS A 2 44.81 76.22 27.04
C HIS A 2 44.71 75.48 28.38
N GLY A 3 43.54 75.30 29.01
CA GLY A 3 42.16 75.30 28.49
C GLY A 3 41.72 73.85 28.25
N SER A 4 41.13 73.27 29.29
CA SER A 4 40.50 71.95 29.35
C SER A 4 39.19 71.90 28.56
N GLU A 5 38.98 70.86 27.75
CA GLU A 5 37.67 70.36 27.30
C GLU A 5 37.92 68.93 26.76
N GLY A 6 37.34 67.84 27.26
CA GLY A 6 36.19 67.71 28.15
C GLY A 6 34.86 67.64 27.39
N LYS A 7 34.86 67.13 26.15
CA LYS A 7 33.73 66.72 25.30
C LYS A 7 34.37 66.16 24.02
N ASP A 8 34.17 64.90 23.65
CA ASP A 8 33.08 64.51 22.77
C ASP A 8 32.67 63.06 23.03
N ALA A 9 31.90 62.85 24.10
CA ALA A 9 31.13 61.62 24.32
C ALA A 9 29.73 61.73 23.69
N LEU A 10 29.63 62.21 22.45
CA LEU A 10 28.34 62.49 21.80
C LEU A 10 28.31 62.09 20.33
N HIS A 11 28.73 60.87 20.02
CA HIS A 11 28.31 60.17 18.80
C HIS A 11 28.07 58.68 19.08
N SER A 12 27.27 58.37 20.11
CA SER A 12 26.66 57.05 20.24
C SER A 12 25.41 57.01 19.35
N THR A 13 25.59 56.83 18.04
CA THR A 13 24.61 56.01 17.32
C THR A 13 24.62 54.66 18.03
N PRO A 14 23.49 54.15 18.57
CA PRO A 14 23.46 52.78 19.03
C PRO A 14 23.83 51.92 17.84
N GLU A 15 25.01 51.29 17.90
CA GLU A 15 25.37 50.25 16.94
C GLU A 15 24.23 49.24 16.98
N GLU A 16 23.63 48.95 15.82
CA GLU A 16 22.50 48.03 15.76
C GLU A 16 22.91 46.73 16.45
N ASP A 17 22.35 46.49 17.63
CA ASP A 17 22.48 45.25 18.38
C ASP A 17 22.31 44.11 17.36
N PRO A 18 23.32 43.21 17.19
CA PRO A 18 23.28 42.13 16.22
C PRO A 18 22.32 41.05 16.73
N ARG A 19 21.05 41.44 16.91
CA ARG A 19 19.96 40.56 17.30
C ARG A 19 20.00 39.36 16.38
N PRO A 20 19.92 38.12 16.93
CA PRO A 20 20.33 36.91 16.26
C PRO A 20 19.37 36.56 15.10
N LYS A 21 19.54 37.21 13.95
CA LYS A 21 18.88 36.86 12.67
C LYS A 21 19.28 35.48 12.16
N LEU A 22 20.29 34.87 12.80
CA LEU A 22 20.74 33.51 12.53
C LEU A 22 19.79 32.44 13.10
N LEU A 23 19.22 32.64 14.29
CA LEU A 23 18.33 31.65 14.93
C LEU A 23 17.09 31.30 14.08
N PRO A 24 16.30 32.25 13.53
CA PRO A 24 15.17 31.90 12.68
C PRO A 24 15.61 31.25 11.36
N ARG A 25 16.80 31.59 10.84
CA ARG A 25 17.36 30.97 9.64
C ARG A 25 17.80 29.53 9.89
N VAL A 26 18.41 29.26 11.05
CA VAL A 26 18.77 27.92 11.50
C VAL A 26 17.52 27.08 11.76
N LEU A 27 16.52 27.61 12.47
CA LEU A 27 15.25 26.93 12.72
C LEU A 27 14.50 26.63 11.42
N GLY A 28 14.45 27.58 10.49
CA GLY A 28 13.88 27.37 9.15
C GLY A 28 14.61 26.27 8.38
N SER A 29 15.93 26.27 8.40
CA SER A 29 16.73 25.22 7.73
C SER A 29 16.55 23.84 8.40
N LEU A 30 16.45 23.79 9.73
CA LEU A 30 16.24 22.57 10.48
C LEU A 30 14.83 22.01 10.23
N ALA A 31 13.82 22.88 10.09
CA ALA A 31 12.46 22.47 9.72
C ALA A 31 12.43 21.86 8.31
N ILE A 32 13.12 22.45 7.34
CA ILE A 32 13.22 21.90 5.97
C ILE A 32 13.96 20.57 5.96
N VAL A 33 15.10 20.47 6.66
CA VAL A 33 15.86 19.22 6.76
C VAL A 33 15.04 18.15 7.49
N GLY A 34 14.38 18.50 8.59
CA GLY A 34 13.48 17.61 9.32
C GLY A 34 12.31 17.13 8.47
N LEU A 35 11.73 18.00 7.63
CA LEU A 35 10.70 17.64 6.67
C LEU A 35 11.24 16.67 5.60
N MET A 36 12.40 16.95 5.01
CA MET A 36 13.02 16.06 4.02
C MET A 36 13.32 14.69 4.61
N VAL A 37 13.91 14.64 5.80
CA VAL A 37 14.23 13.40 6.52
C VAL A 37 12.94 12.67 6.94
N GLY A 38 11.93 13.38 7.43
CA GLY A 38 10.64 12.82 7.79
C GLY A 38 9.93 12.18 6.59
N LEU A 39 9.98 12.82 5.41
CA LEU A 39 9.46 12.25 4.17
C LEU A 39 10.24 11.01 3.71
N MET A 40 11.57 11.03 3.85
CA MET A 40 12.41 9.86 3.51
C MET A 40 12.13 8.68 4.45
N ILE A 41 11.93 8.92 5.76
CA ILE A 41 11.58 7.89 6.75
C ILE A 41 10.15 7.38 6.50
N GLY A 42 9.19 8.26 6.21
CA GLY A 42 7.80 7.86 5.95
C GLY A 42 7.64 6.92 4.75
N ARG A 43 8.52 7.04 3.74
CA ARG A 43 8.55 6.11 2.61
C ARG A 43 9.04 4.71 3.01
N LEU A 44 10.03 4.63 3.90
CA LEU A 44 10.62 3.36 4.36
C LEU A 44 9.65 2.53 5.22
N THR A 45 8.62 3.14 5.80
CA THR A 45 7.61 2.45 6.62
C THR A 45 6.35 2.04 5.86
N THR A 46 6.25 2.37 4.56
CA THR A 46 5.10 1.94 3.76
C THR A 46 5.31 0.48 3.38
N ALA A 47 4.46 -0.43 3.88
CA ALA A 47 4.50 -1.82 3.47
C ALA A 47 4.32 -1.93 1.95
N ASP A 48 5.09 -2.81 1.31
CA ASP A 48 4.95 -3.04 -0.13
C ASP A 48 3.50 -3.44 -0.45
N PRO A 49 2.92 -2.90 -1.54
CA PRO A 49 1.56 -3.25 -1.90
C PRO A 49 1.47 -4.75 -2.21
N VAL A 50 0.36 -5.37 -1.82
CA VAL A 50 0.10 -6.76 -2.18
C VAL A 50 -0.20 -6.83 -3.67
N GLU A 51 0.52 -7.67 -4.40
CA GLU A 51 0.40 -7.82 -5.85
C GLU A 51 0.03 -9.26 -6.23
N LEU A 52 -0.97 -9.38 -7.11
CA LEU A 52 -1.32 -10.63 -7.78
C LEU A 52 -0.24 -10.97 -8.81
N GLN A 53 0.48 -12.04 -8.54
CA GLN A 53 1.57 -12.52 -9.38
C GLN A 53 1.06 -13.49 -10.46
N GLN A 54 0.23 -14.46 -10.07
CA GLN A 54 -0.16 -15.54 -10.96
C GLN A 54 -1.50 -16.13 -10.55
N VAL A 55 -2.26 -16.60 -11.54
CA VAL A 55 -3.48 -17.39 -11.34
C VAL A 55 -3.33 -18.68 -12.12
N GLU A 56 -3.45 -19.82 -11.43
CA GLU A 56 -3.29 -21.16 -12.01
C GLU A 56 -4.58 -21.95 -11.82
N PRO A 57 -5.26 -22.34 -12.91
CA PRO A 57 -6.33 -23.33 -12.88
C PRO A 57 -5.81 -24.70 -12.43
N THR A 58 -6.52 -25.36 -11.52
CA THR A 58 -6.25 -26.74 -11.10
C THR A 58 -7.44 -27.64 -11.37
N ALA A 59 -7.29 -28.95 -11.15
CA ALA A 59 -8.35 -29.93 -11.35
C ALA A 59 -9.58 -29.68 -10.45
N ASP A 60 -9.34 -29.20 -9.23
CA ASP A 60 -10.37 -29.06 -8.20
C ASP A 60 -10.69 -27.59 -7.86
N GLY A 61 -10.14 -26.64 -8.63
CA GLY A 61 -10.39 -25.21 -8.43
C GLY A 61 -9.29 -24.29 -8.95
N LEU A 62 -8.90 -23.30 -8.15
CA LEU A 62 -8.02 -22.21 -8.56
C LEU A 62 -6.93 -21.94 -7.52
N LEU A 63 -5.68 -21.80 -7.98
CA LEU A 63 -4.57 -21.31 -7.19
C LEU A 63 -4.30 -19.85 -7.55
N VAL A 64 -4.22 -18.99 -6.54
CA VAL A 64 -3.95 -17.56 -6.71
C VAL A 64 -2.70 -17.21 -5.91
N TRP A 65 -1.69 -16.69 -6.60
CA TRP A 65 -0.39 -16.35 -6.04
C TRP A 65 -0.26 -14.84 -5.85
N PHE A 66 0.15 -14.46 -4.64
CA PHE A 66 0.45 -13.08 -4.28
C PHE A 66 1.89 -12.98 -3.76
N ASN A 67 2.47 -11.78 -3.84
CA ASN A 67 3.78 -11.50 -3.22
C ASN A 67 3.74 -11.60 -1.68
N SER A 68 2.58 -11.34 -1.07
CA SER A 68 2.34 -11.29 0.37
C SER A 68 0.87 -11.61 0.67
N GLU A 69 0.52 -11.81 1.93
CA GLU A 69 -0.85 -12.15 2.33
C GLU A 69 -1.82 -10.97 2.05
N PRO A 70 -2.81 -11.12 1.14
CA PRO A 70 -3.81 -10.10 0.89
C PRO A 70 -4.85 -10.08 2.00
N LYS A 71 -5.41 -8.90 2.30
CA LYS A 71 -6.67 -8.86 3.06
C LYS A 71 -7.79 -9.38 2.16
N LEU A 72 -8.39 -10.50 2.57
CA LEU A 72 -9.45 -11.18 1.85
C LEU A 72 -10.80 -10.91 2.50
N HIS A 73 -11.76 -10.51 1.68
CA HIS A 73 -13.17 -10.45 2.02
C HIS A 73 -13.92 -11.39 1.06
N GLY A 74 -14.36 -12.53 1.56
CA GLY A 74 -15.07 -13.53 0.76
C GLY A 74 -16.55 -13.56 1.12
N GLU A 75 -17.40 -13.56 0.10
CA GLU A 75 -18.85 -13.73 0.27
C GLU A 75 -19.33 -14.88 -0.62
N HIS A 76 -20.10 -15.80 -0.04
CA HIS A 76 -20.82 -16.84 -0.78
C HIS A 76 -22.21 -16.33 -1.10
N ILE A 77 -22.53 -16.15 -2.38
CA ILE A 77 -23.84 -15.66 -2.81
C ILE A 77 -24.42 -16.65 -3.81
N ASP A 78 -25.46 -17.39 -3.39
CA ASP A 78 -26.34 -18.21 -4.25
C ASP A 78 -25.62 -18.97 -5.38
N GLY A 79 -24.61 -19.75 -5.03
CA GLY A 79 -23.91 -20.61 -5.99
C GLY A 79 -22.79 -19.93 -6.80
N THR A 80 -22.51 -18.65 -6.54
CA THR A 80 -21.37 -17.90 -7.04
C THR A 80 -20.38 -17.63 -5.90
N VAL A 81 -19.10 -17.84 -6.18
CA VAL A 81 -18.02 -17.51 -5.23
C VAL A 81 -17.41 -16.18 -5.66
N ALA A 82 -17.54 -15.16 -4.82
CA ALA A 82 -16.96 -13.85 -5.03
C ALA A 82 -15.94 -13.54 -3.93
N LEU A 83 -14.69 -13.33 -4.32
CA LEU A 83 -13.58 -13.05 -3.42
C LEU A 83 -12.99 -11.69 -3.76
N LEU A 84 -13.04 -10.76 -2.82
CA LEU A 84 -12.40 -9.45 -2.92
C LEU A 84 -11.06 -9.46 -2.18
N PHE A 85 -10.01 -9.10 -2.89
CA PHE A 85 -8.64 -8.97 -2.38
C PHE A 85 -8.23 -7.51 -2.38
N ASP A 86 -7.77 -7.01 -1.24
CA ASP A 86 -7.03 -5.74 -1.15
C ASP A 86 -5.62 -5.95 -1.73
N ALA A 87 -5.54 -5.97 -3.06
CA ALA A 87 -4.33 -6.23 -3.82
C ALA A 87 -4.37 -5.50 -5.18
N LEU A 88 -3.20 -5.27 -5.75
CA LEU A 88 -3.00 -4.77 -7.11
C LEU A 88 -2.72 -5.92 -8.06
N GLY A 89 -3.02 -5.75 -9.36
CA GLY A 89 -2.72 -6.79 -10.34
C GLY A 89 -3.31 -6.50 -11.70
N LYS A 90 -3.35 -7.51 -12.57
CA LYS A 90 -3.97 -7.42 -13.89
C LYS A 90 -5.31 -8.15 -13.88
N ALA A 91 -6.28 -7.57 -14.60
CA ALA A 91 -7.50 -8.29 -14.91
C ALA A 91 -7.16 -9.46 -15.84
N GLN A 92 -7.70 -10.63 -15.52
CA GLN A 92 -7.45 -11.87 -16.23
C GLN A 92 -8.63 -12.81 -16.00
N GLY A 93 -8.80 -13.81 -16.84
CA GLY A 93 -9.88 -14.76 -16.71
C GLY A 93 -9.62 -15.98 -17.57
N GLY A 94 -10.42 -16.99 -17.33
CA GLY A 94 -10.33 -18.24 -18.05
C GLY A 94 -11.46 -19.17 -17.66
N GLN A 95 -11.31 -20.41 -18.12
CA GLN A 95 -12.24 -21.49 -17.83
C GLN A 95 -11.43 -22.65 -17.27
N LEU A 96 -12.01 -23.34 -16.30
CA LEU A 96 -11.44 -24.54 -15.71
C LEU A 96 -12.55 -25.59 -15.58
N LYS A 97 -12.16 -26.86 -15.55
CA LYS A 97 -13.10 -27.97 -15.36
C LYS A 97 -13.00 -28.49 -13.93
N VAL A 98 -14.09 -28.39 -13.17
CA VAL A 98 -14.23 -29.03 -11.85
C VAL A 98 -15.29 -30.10 -11.97
N SER A 99 -14.99 -31.34 -11.60
CA SER A 99 -15.97 -32.45 -11.65
C SER A 99 -16.67 -32.59 -13.01
N ASP A 100 -15.91 -32.44 -14.10
CA ASP A 100 -16.38 -32.44 -15.50
C ASP A 100 -17.37 -31.30 -15.86
N LYS A 101 -17.43 -30.25 -15.05
CA LYS A 101 -18.21 -29.03 -15.30
C LYS A 101 -17.33 -27.84 -15.60
N ASP A 102 -17.79 -27.03 -16.54
CA ASP A 102 -17.14 -25.79 -16.91
C ASP A 102 -17.41 -24.70 -15.88
N VAL A 103 -16.33 -24.21 -15.27
CA VAL A 103 -16.33 -23.09 -14.33
C VAL A 103 -15.58 -21.93 -14.98
N ASN A 104 -16.27 -20.80 -15.14
CA ASN A 104 -15.66 -19.57 -15.63
C ASN A 104 -15.15 -18.77 -14.44
N TRP A 105 -13.88 -18.37 -14.50
CA TRP A 105 -13.27 -17.56 -13.47
C TRP A 105 -12.78 -16.24 -14.08
N ARG A 106 -12.97 -15.14 -13.34
CA ARG A 106 -12.52 -13.83 -13.78
C ARG A 106 -12.07 -12.96 -12.63
N VAL A 107 -10.86 -12.42 -12.77
CA VAL A 107 -10.29 -11.36 -11.94
C VAL A 107 -10.57 -10.02 -12.59
N ARG A 108 -11.17 -9.10 -11.84
CA ARG A 108 -11.44 -7.70 -12.23
C ARG A 108 -10.80 -6.74 -11.25
N LYS A 109 -10.46 -5.54 -11.74
CA LYS A 109 -10.12 -4.41 -10.89
C LYS A 109 -11.41 -3.74 -10.42
N THR A 110 -11.43 -3.34 -9.17
CA THR A 110 -12.53 -2.63 -8.49
C THR A 110 -11.95 -1.54 -7.61
N ASP A 111 -12.78 -0.62 -7.11
CA ASP A 111 -12.32 0.45 -6.20
C ASP A 111 -11.75 -0.10 -4.89
N GLY A 112 -12.17 -1.31 -4.48
CA GLY A 112 -11.68 -2.02 -3.29
C GLY A 112 -10.53 -3.01 -3.54
N GLY A 113 -9.92 -3.02 -4.73
CA GLY A 113 -8.83 -3.93 -5.10
C GLY A 113 -9.20 -4.90 -6.23
N LEU A 114 -8.84 -6.18 -6.10
CA LEU A 114 -9.11 -7.22 -7.10
C LEU A 114 -10.29 -8.10 -6.70
N LEU A 115 -11.29 -8.18 -7.56
CA LEU A 115 -12.44 -9.07 -7.40
C LEU A 115 -12.28 -10.31 -8.28
N LEU A 116 -12.23 -11.48 -7.66
CA LEU A 116 -12.29 -12.78 -8.32
C LEU A 116 -13.71 -13.35 -8.22
N ASN A 117 -14.31 -13.61 -9.37
CA ASN A 117 -15.59 -14.30 -9.47
C ASN A 117 -15.40 -15.67 -10.08
N LEU A 118 -16.01 -16.68 -9.48
CA LEU A 118 -16.13 -18.03 -10.04
C LEU A 118 -17.61 -18.35 -10.22
N VAL A 119 -17.98 -18.66 -11.46
CA VAL A 119 -19.37 -18.91 -11.87
C VAL A 119 -19.44 -20.26 -12.57
N ALA A 120 -20.38 -21.11 -12.16
CA ALA A 120 -20.72 -22.34 -12.85
C ALA A 120 -22.23 -22.44 -13.09
N ALA A 121 -22.64 -23.43 -13.89
CA ALA A 121 -24.03 -23.68 -14.22
C ALA A 121 -24.89 -24.20 -13.03
N ARG A 122 -24.27 -24.52 -11.89
CA ARG A 122 -24.89 -25.07 -10.68
C ARG A 122 -24.31 -24.40 -9.44
N PRO A 123 -24.99 -24.49 -8.28
CA PRO A 123 -24.46 -23.93 -7.04
C PRO A 123 -23.10 -24.54 -6.70
N LEU A 124 -22.09 -23.67 -6.61
CA LEU A 124 -20.76 -24.06 -6.16
C LEU A 124 -20.57 -23.67 -4.69
N ARG A 125 -19.99 -24.61 -3.93
CA ARG A 125 -19.41 -24.34 -2.62
C ARG A 125 -17.92 -24.08 -2.82
N GLY A 126 -17.49 -22.85 -2.56
CA GLY A 126 -16.07 -22.49 -2.57
C GLY A 126 -15.47 -22.60 -1.16
N GLU A 127 -14.42 -23.38 -0.98
CA GLU A 127 -13.60 -23.29 0.23
C GLU A 127 -12.26 -22.69 -0.14
N TRP A 128 -11.73 -21.79 0.69
CA TRP A 128 -10.42 -21.19 0.44
C TRP A 128 -9.53 -21.27 1.66
N SER A 129 -8.25 -21.51 1.41
CA SER A 129 -7.20 -21.55 2.43
C SER A 129 -5.97 -20.82 1.91
N GLY A 130 -5.46 -19.87 2.69
CA GLY A 130 -4.21 -19.18 2.42
C GLY A 130 -3.04 -19.85 3.13
N GLU A 131 -1.90 -19.93 2.46
CA GLU A 131 -0.65 -20.42 3.05
C GLU A 131 0.56 -19.71 2.42
N LYS A 132 1.66 -19.63 3.18
CA LYS A 132 2.92 -19.09 2.68
C LYS A 132 3.79 -20.21 2.11
N VAL A 133 4.22 -20.07 0.86
CA VAL A 133 5.05 -21.05 0.13
C VAL A 133 6.20 -20.31 -0.55
N ASP A 134 7.44 -20.69 -0.24
CA ASP A 134 8.67 -20.14 -0.84
C ASP A 134 8.73 -18.60 -0.81
N GLY A 135 8.31 -18.00 0.30
CA GLY A 135 8.30 -16.54 0.47
C GLY A 135 7.16 -15.82 -0.23
N ARG A 136 6.34 -16.52 -1.03
CA ARG A 136 5.11 -16.01 -1.65
C ARG A 136 3.89 -16.47 -0.87
N TRP A 137 2.76 -15.82 -1.11
CA TRP A 137 1.48 -16.23 -0.57
C TRP A 137 0.68 -16.99 -1.63
N ARG A 138 0.17 -18.16 -1.27
CA ARG A 138 -0.66 -19.00 -2.11
C ARG A 138 -2.05 -19.10 -1.48
N LEU A 139 -3.06 -18.69 -2.24
CA LEU A 139 -4.45 -18.94 -1.90
C LEU A 139 -4.97 -20.12 -2.73
N LYS A 140 -5.35 -21.19 -2.05
CA LYS A 140 -6.03 -22.32 -2.67
C LYS A 140 -7.53 -22.12 -2.58
N ILE A 141 -8.22 -22.16 -3.70
CA ILE A 141 -9.68 -22.11 -3.78
C ILE A 141 -10.12 -23.47 -4.28
N HIS A 142 -10.70 -24.28 -3.40
CA HIS A 142 -11.33 -25.55 -3.74
C HIS A 142 -12.80 -25.29 -4.06
N LEU A 143 -13.27 -25.88 -5.14
CA LEU A 143 -14.66 -25.81 -5.55
C LEU A 143 -15.28 -27.19 -5.39
N GLN A 144 -16.40 -27.25 -4.67
CA GLN A 144 -17.19 -28.46 -4.49
C GLN A 144 -18.62 -28.23 -4.96
N GLU A 145 -19.24 -29.25 -5.55
CA GLU A 145 -20.67 -29.25 -5.86
C GLU A 145 -21.48 -29.49 -4.57
N GLN A 146 -22.67 -28.89 -4.50
CA GLN A 146 -23.61 -29.08 -3.39
C GLN A 146 -24.71 -30.09 -3.74
#